data_AF-A0A948QNI3-F1
#
_entry.id   AF-A0A948QNI3-F1
#
_cell.length_a   1.000
_cell.length_b   1.000
_cell.length_c   1.000
_cell.angle_alpha   90.00
_cell.angle_beta   90.00
_cell.angle_gamma   90.00
#
_symmetry.space_group_name_H-M   'P 1'
#
loop_
_entity.id
_entity.type
_entity.pdbx_description
1 polymer ?
#
loop_
_entity_poly.entity_id
_entity_poly.type
_entity_poly.pdbx_seq_one_letter_code
_entity_poly.pdbx_strand_id
1 'polypeptide(L)' 'MSVDIEFNKLVNAVKQMKKPEQELFIEDLLASTNPDYLASIKEAREDYQAGRVKTHKEIFGKTK' A
#
# COMPACT_ATOMS: atom_id res chain seq x y z
N MET A 1 -2.88 -1.35 -19.77
CA MET A 1 -3.57 -2.66 -19.82
C MET A 1 -4.97 -2.42 -19.27
N SER A 2 -5.99 -2.32 -20.12
CA SER A 2 -7.38 -2.14 -19.66
C SER A 2 -8.00 -3.52 -19.49
N VAL A 3 -8.35 -3.88 -18.27
CA VAL A 3 -9.12 -5.11 -18.03
C VAL A 3 -10.58 -4.72 -18.08
N ASP A 4 -11.30 -5.23 -19.08
CA ASP A 4 -12.74 -4.99 -19.21
C ASP A 4 -13.47 -5.96 -18.28
N ILE A 5 -13.86 -5.47 -17.10
CA ILE A 5 -14.58 -6.22 -16.08
C ILE A 5 -15.85 -5.47 -15.74
N GLU A 6 -16.98 -6.16 -15.84
CA GLU A 6 -18.26 -5.63 -15.38
C GLU A 6 -18.22 -5.43 -13.85
N PHE A 7 -18.51 -4.20 -13.39
CA PHE A 7 -18.45 -3.82 -11.98
C PHE A 7 -19.23 -4.78 -11.06
N ASN A 8 -20.43 -5.19 -11.47
CA ASN A 8 -21.27 -6.12 -10.69
C ASN A 8 -20.61 -7.49 -10.51
N LYS A 9 -19.89 -7.97 -11.53
CA LYS A 9 -19.17 -9.24 -11.47
C LYS A 9 -18.01 -9.17 -10.46
N LEU A 10 -17.31 -8.04 -10.41
CA LEU A 10 -16.26 -7.79 -9.41
C LEU A 10 -16.85 -7.76 -7.99
N VAL A 11 -17.92 -6.98 -7.78
CA VAL A 11 -18.58 -6.87 -6.47
C VAL A 11 -19.05 -8.23 -5.97
N ASN A 12 -19.65 -9.04 -6.84
CA ASN A 12 -20.09 -10.38 -6.49
C ASN A 12 -18.92 -11.29 -6.14
N ALA A 13 -17.80 -11.24 -6.89
CA ALA A 13 -16.61 -12.01 -6.57
C ALA A 13 -16.05 -11.66 -5.18
N VAL A 14 -15.93 -10.36 -4.86
CA VAL A 14 -15.45 -9.90 -3.54
C VAL A 14 -16.39 -10.32 -2.40
N LYS A 15 -17.71 -10.37 -2.65
CA LYS A 15 -18.69 -10.83 -1.65
C LYS A 15 -18.63 -12.34 -1.38
N GLN A 16 -18.14 -13.14 -2.32
CA GLN A 16 -18.00 -14.60 -2.16
C GLN A 16 -16.67 -15.01 -1.50
N MET A 17 -15.75 -14.07 -1.30
CA MET A 17 -14.49 -14.32 -0.59
C MET A 17 -14.72 -14.61 0.89
N LYS A 18 -13.79 -15.35 1.51
CA LYS A 18 -13.78 -15.46 2.97
C LYS A 18 -13.46 -14.09 3.58
N LYS A 19 -13.93 -13.86 4.81
CA LYS A 19 -13.75 -12.57 5.49
C LYS A 19 -12.30 -12.06 5.51
N PRO A 20 -11.29 -12.88 5.87
CA PRO A 20 -9.90 -12.41 5.86
C PRO A 20 -9.38 -12.05 4.46
N GLU A 21 -9.76 -12.82 3.44
CA GLU A 21 -9.37 -12.57 2.04
C GLU A 21 -10.01 -11.29 1.51
N GLN A 22 -11.27 -11.04 1.88
CA GLN A 22 -11.99 -9.81 1.55
C GLN A 22 -11.34 -8.58 2.19
N GLU A 23 -10.97 -8.65 3.46
CA GLU A 23 -10.31 -7.55 4.18
C GLU A 23 -8.96 -7.22 3.53
N LEU A 24 -8.12 -8.23 3.30
CA LEU A 24 -6.83 -8.06 2.61
C LEU A 24 -7.00 -7.42 1.23
N PHE A 25 -7.96 -7.89 0.44
CA PHE A 25 -8.23 -7.32 -0.89
C PHE A 25 -8.62 -5.83 -0.82
N ILE A 26 -9.47 -5.46 0.14
CA ILE A 26 -9.92 -4.07 0.30
C ILE A 26 -8.75 -3.19 0.77
N GLU A 27 -7.93 -3.67 1.70
CA GLU A 27 -6.72 -2.97 2.14
C GLU A 27 -5.76 -2.73 0.97
N ASP A 28 -5.47 -3.75 0.18
CA ASP A 28 -4.63 -3.65 -1.02
C ASP A 28 -5.22 -2.67 -2.04
N LEU A 29 -6.53 -2.70 -2.24
CA LEU A 29 -7.21 -1.78 -3.15
C LEU A 29 -7.09 -0.32 -2.66
N LEU A 30 -7.33 -0.07 -1.37
CA LEU A 30 -7.18 1.26 -0.77
C LEU A 30 -5.74 1.76 -0.87
N ALA A 31 -4.76 0.90 -0.57
CA ALA A 31 -3.35 1.20 -0.71
C ALA A 31 -2.98 1.55 -2.17
N SER A 32 -3.50 0.78 -3.14
CA SER A 32 -3.21 0.96 -4.57
C SER A 32 -3.83 2.23 -5.17
N THR A 33 -4.86 2.78 -4.53
CA THR A 33 -5.56 3.99 -4.98
C THR A 33 -5.13 5.25 -4.23
N ASN A 34 -4.30 5.11 -3.20
CA ASN A 34 -3.79 6.23 -2.40
C ASN A 34 -2.45 6.75 -2.97
N PRO A 35 -2.41 7.94 -3.59
CA PRO A 35 -1.19 8.46 -4.22
C PRO A 35 -0.06 8.74 -3.22
N ASP A 36 -0.38 9.21 -2.01
CA ASP A 36 0.62 9.52 -0.99
C ASP A 36 1.26 8.24 -0.45
N TYR A 37 0.46 7.17 -0.30
CA TYR A 37 0.97 5.87 0.10
C TYR A 37 1.92 5.29 -0.96
N LEU A 38 1.54 5.37 -2.24
CA LEU A 38 2.40 4.95 -3.34
C LEU A 38 3.69 5.78 -3.43
N ALA A 39 3.60 7.08 -3.19
CA ALA A 39 4.77 7.97 -3.14
C ALA A 39 5.72 7.58 -2.01
N SER A 40 5.19 7.29 -0.82
CA SER A 40 5.97 6.81 0.33
C SER A 40 6.68 5.49 0.04
N ILE A 41 6.02 4.53 -0.62
CA ILE A 41 6.66 3.26 -1.06
C ILE A 41 7.80 3.53 -2.03
N LYS A 42 7.59 4.45 -2.99
CA LYS A 42 8.62 4.81 -3.97
C LYS A 42 9.83 5.43 -3.30
N GLU A 43 9.62 6.40 -2.41
CA GLU A 43 10.68 7.04 -1.62
C GLU A 43 11.48 6.02 -0.82
N ALA A 44 10.80 5.12 -0.09
CA ALA A 44 11.47 4.08 0.71
C ALA A 44 12.34 3.14 -0.15
N ARG A 45 11.89 2.81 -1.36
CA ARG A 45 12.68 2.00 -2.31
C ARG A 45 13.90 2.75 -2.83
N GLU A 46 13.77 4.04 -3.13
CA GLU A 46 14.88 4.89 -3.54
C GLU A 46 15.91 5.07 -2.42
N ASP A 47 15.45 5.26 -1.18
CA ASP A 47 16.29 5.32 0.02
C ASP A 47 17.12 4.04 0.19
N TYR A 48 16.46 2.89 0.07
CA TYR A 48 17.13 1.59 0.16
C TYR A 48 18.17 1.41 -0.95
N GLN A 49 17.82 1.69 -2.21
CA GLN A 49 18.74 1.61 -3.35
C GLN A 49 19.94 2.55 -3.21
N ALA A 50 19.73 3.74 -2.65
CA ALA A 50 20.78 4.72 -2.41
C ALA A 50 21.59 4.43 -1.13
N GLY A 51 21.24 3.40 -0.35
CA GLY A 51 21.88 3.08 0.93
C GLY A 51 21.69 4.17 2.00
N ARG A 52 20.63 4.99 1.88
CA ARG A 52 20.30 6.02 2.87
C ARG A 52 19.81 5.35 4.14
N VAL A 53 20.54 5.53 5.23
CA VAL A 53 20.18 5.05 6.56
C VAL A 53 20.15 6.19 7.55
N LYS A 54 19.29 6.05 8.56
CA LYS A 54 19.21 6.99 9.68
C LYS A 54 19.41 6.21 10.98
N THR A 55 20.24 6.75 11.84
CA THR A 55 20.44 6.21 13.19
C THR A 55 19.26 6.58 14.09
N HIS A 56 19.05 5.78 15.12
CA HIS A 56 18.03 6.06 16.15
C HIS A 56 18.17 7.47 16.73
N LYS A 57 19.40 7.95 16.95
CA LYS A 57 19.67 9.30 17.47
C LYS A 57 19.26 10.40 16.49
N GLU A 58 19.44 10.21 15.18
CA GLU A 58 19.03 11.19 14.17
C GLU A 58 17.51 11.34 14.08
N ILE A 59 16.77 10.23 14.24
CA ILE A 59 15.31 10.25 14.16
C ILE A 59 14.68 10.70 15.49
N PHE A 60 15.15 10.18 16.62
CA PHE A 60 14.47 10.29 17.92
C PHE A 60 15.22 11.12 18.97
N GLY A 61 16.43 11.60 18.67
CA GLY A 61 17.31 12.25 19.66
C GLY A 61 16.95 13.69 20.03
N LYS A 62 15.92 14.29 19.42
CA LYS A 62 15.51 15.69 19.66
C LYS A 62 14.24 15.84 20.49
N THR A 63 13.64 14.75 20.95
CA THR A 63 12.52 14.82 21.88
C THR A 63 13.05 15.21 23.26
N LYS A 64 13.02 16.51 23.56
CA LYS A 64 13.09 17.08 24.91
C LYS A 64 11.72 17.59 25.31
#